data_AF-A0A0J6XGU5-F1
#
_entry.id   AF-A0A0J6XGU5-F1
#
_cell.length_a   1.000
_cell.length_b   1.000
_cell.length_c   1.000
_cell.angle_alpha   90.00
_cell.angle_beta   90.00
_cell.angle_gamma   90.00
#
_symmetry.space_group_name_H-M   'P 1'
#
loop_
_entity.id
_entity.type
_entity.pdbx_description
1 polymer ?
#
loop_
_entity_poly.entity_id
_entity_poly.type
_entity_poly.pdbx_seq_one_letter_code
_entity_poly.pdbx_strand_id
1 'polypeptide(L)'
;MAAASLAAVTALAGGLWFSAHVRTDPVLHEVALFVHLASLALGFGAVLAADWYGTLWLTGRAPLSEALNVTSRLHVPIWAGLAGLVVSGLMLHPDLSSPLTQAKIALVATLTVNGLQAGLLSRRLSAPGAPGPAALAWAGATALISQLCWWGSVVVGFINTRT
;
A
#
# COMPACT_ATOMS: atom_id res chain seq x y z
N MET A 1 12.83 -10.51 -7.70
CA MET A 1 11.60 -10.45 -6.88
C MET A 1 11.84 -10.93 -5.46
N ALA A 2 12.28 -12.19 -5.24
CA ALA A 2 12.52 -12.73 -3.90
C ALA A 2 13.41 -11.83 -3.02
N ALA A 3 14.52 -11.32 -3.56
CA ALA A 3 15.41 -10.42 -2.81
C ALA A 3 14.76 -9.07 -2.41
N ALA A 4 13.91 -8.49 -3.27
CA ALA A 4 13.23 -7.22 -2.99
C ALA A 4 12.08 -7.41 -1.98
N SER A 5 11.35 -8.52 -2.09
CA SER A 5 10.33 -8.90 -1.11
C SER A 5 10.97 -9.21 0.25
N LEU A 6 12.08 -9.94 0.27
CA LEU A 6 12.82 -10.22 1.49
C LEU A 6 13.37 -8.94 2.12
N ALA A 7 13.94 -8.03 1.32
CA ALA A 7 14.43 -6.73 1.79
C ALA A 7 13.31 -5.84 2.38
N ALA A 8 12.13 -5.85 1.76
CA ALA A 8 10.97 -5.12 2.29
C ALA A 8 10.49 -5.70 3.61
N VAL A 9 10.42 -7.03 3.71
CA VAL A 9 10.03 -7.73 4.95
C VAL A 9 11.07 -7.53 6.06
N THR A 10 12.36 -7.56 5.75
CA THR A 10 13.41 -7.29 6.74
C THR A 10 13.44 -5.83 7.17
N ALA A 11 13.17 -4.88 6.27
CA ALA A 11 13.02 -3.47 6.62
C ALA A 11 11.83 -3.25 7.56
N LEU A 12 10.69 -3.91 7.31
CA LEU A 12 9.54 -3.90 8.21
C LEU A 12 9.89 -4.48 9.58
N ALA A 13 10.57 -5.64 9.61
CA ALA A 13 10.99 -6.28 10.86
C ALA A 13 11.99 -5.42 11.66
N GLY A 14 12.96 -4.80 11.00
CA GLY A 14 13.91 -3.88 11.62
C GLY A 14 13.25 -2.61 12.18
N GLY A 15 12.26 -2.09 11.46
CA GLY A 15 11.45 -0.98 11.93
C GLY A 15 10.61 -1.31 13.17
N LEU A 16 10.02 -2.51 13.22
CA LEU A 16 9.29 -3.01 14.39
C LEU A 16 10.21 -3.16 15.61
N TRP A 17 11.44 -3.61 15.40
CA TRP A 17 12.43 -3.66 16.47
C TRP A 17 12.80 -2.27 17.01
N PHE A 18 13.03 -1.30 16.13
CA PHE A 18 13.35 0.08 16.53
C PHE A 18 12.20 0.73 17.32
N SER A 19 10.97 0.52 16.85
CA SER A 19 9.74 0.97 17.53
C SER A 19 9.65 0.45 18.98
N ALA A 20 10.00 -0.83 19.20
CA ALA A 20 9.96 -1.43 20.52
C ALA A 20 11.00 -0.84 21.51
N HIS A 21 12.04 -0.18 21.02
CA HIS A 21 13.16 0.31 21.85
C HIS A 21 13.19 1.84 22.05
N VAL A 22 12.42 2.60 21.27
CA VAL A 22 12.40 4.08 21.33
C VAL A 22 11.09 4.56 21.94
N ARG A 23 11.14 5.38 23.00
CA ARG A 23 9.95 6.03 23.58
C ARG A 23 9.67 7.34 22.85
N THR A 24 8.45 7.56 22.37
CA THR A 24 8.04 8.85 21.79
C THR A 24 7.46 9.75 22.88
N ASP A 25 7.93 10.99 22.91
CA ASP A 25 7.32 12.08 23.67
C ASP A 25 5.92 12.41 23.06
N PRO A 26 4.94 12.88 23.84
CA PRO A 26 3.63 13.35 23.35
C PRO A 26 3.67 14.18 22.06
N VAL A 27 4.61 15.12 21.92
CA VAL A 27 4.74 15.95 20.71
C VAL A 27 5.11 15.10 19.49
N LEU A 28 6.01 14.14 19.69
CA LEU A 28 6.44 13.24 18.63
C LEU A 28 5.31 12.27 18.21
N HIS A 29 4.47 11.87 19.16
CA HIS A 29 3.28 11.06 18.88
C HIS A 29 2.27 11.82 18.00
N GLU A 30 1.96 13.08 18.32
CA GLU A 30 1.04 13.90 17.50
C GLU A 30 1.57 14.12 16.08
N VAL A 31 2.86 14.44 15.95
CA VAL A 31 3.52 14.58 14.64
C VAL A 31 3.47 13.26 13.88
N ALA A 32 3.77 12.13 14.53
CA ALA A 32 3.69 10.81 13.90
C ALA A 32 2.26 10.51 13.41
N LEU A 33 1.24 10.83 14.22
CA LEU A 33 -0.15 10.62 13.84
C LEU A 33 -0.55 11.48 12.62
N PHE A 34 -0.17 12.77 12.62
CA PHE A 34 -0.41 13.65 11.48
C PHE A 34 0.26 13.12 10.21
N VAL A 35 1.54 12.75 10.30
CA VAL A 35 2.29 12.16 9.18
C VAL A 35 1.65 10.86 8.73
N HIS A 36 1.14 10.03 9.64
CA HIS A 36 0.44 8.79 9.32
C HIS A 36 -0.81 9.06 8.49
N LEU A 37 -1.67 10.00 8.92
CA LEU A 37 -2.90 10.36 8.22
C LEU A 37 -2.62 11.04 6.87
N ALA A 38 -1.61 11.92 6.80
CA ALA A 38 -1.19 12.53 5.54
C ALA A 38 -0.66 11.49 4.55
N SER A 39 0.11 10.51 5.05
CA SER A 39 0.63 9.39 4.25
C SER A 39 -0.48 8.45 3.79
N LEU A 40 -1.52 8.24 4.61
CA LEU A 40 -2.73 7.52 4.23
C LEU A 40 -3.43 8.24 3.07
N ALA A 41 -3.67 9.55 3.20
CA ALA A 41 -4.33 10.34 2.17
C ALA A 41 -3.53 10.33 0.86
N LEU A 42 -2.20 10.47 0.93
CA LEU A 42 -1.32 10.43 -0.23
C LEU A 42 -1.31 9.05 -0.91
N GLY A 43 -0.99 8.00 -0.14
CA GLY A 43 -0.82 6.65 -0.67
C GLY A 43 -2.13 6.03 -1.10
N PHE A 44 -3.12 6.00 -0.20
CA PHE A 44 -4.42 5.40 -0.49
C PHE A 44 -5.22 6.24 -1.50
N GLY A 45 -5.15 7.57 -1.41
CA GLY A 45 -5.77 8.46 -2.40
C GLY A 45 -5.22 8.23 -3.80
N ALA A 46 -3.91 8.00 -3.94
CA ALA A 46 -3.31 7.64 -5.22
C ALA A 46 -3.79 6.26 -5.73
N VAL A 47 -4.00 5.28 -4.84
CA VAL A 47 -4.59 3.98 -5.23
C VAL A 47 -6.02 4.14 -5.72
N LEU A 48 -6.87 4.90 -4.99
CA LEU A 48 -8.25 5.17 -5.40
C LEU A 48 -8.31 5.90 -6.74
N ALA A 49 -7.39 6.83 -6.99
CA ALA A 49 -7.28 7.49 -8.28
C ALA A 49 -6.90 6.50 -9.41
N ALA A 50 -5.94 5.60 -9.18
CA ALA A 50 -5.58 4.57 -10.15
C ALA A 50 -6.77 3.65 -10.48
N ASP A 51 -7.51 3.20 -9.46
CA ASP A 51 -8.67 2.32 -9.62
C ASP A 51 -9.85 3.02 -10.32
N TRP A 52 -9.99 4.32 -10.13
CA TRP A 52 -10.96 5.13 -10.87
C TRP A 52 -10.66 5.11 -12.37
N TYR A 53 -9.41 5.34 -12.77
CA TYR A 53 -9.01 5.23 -14.19
C TYR A 53 -9.13 3.79 -14.72
N GLY A 54 -8.86 2.79 -13.89
CA GLY A 54 -9.15 1.38 -14.21
C GLY A 54 -10.63 1.16 -14.52
N THR A 55 -11.52 1.78 -13.73
CA THR A 55 -12.98 1.71 -13.94
C THR A 55 -13.42 2.46 -15.20
N LEU A 56 -12.85 3.63 -15.49
CA LEU A 56 -13.10 4.35 -16.74
C LEU A 56 -12.70 3.49 -17.96
N TRP A 57 -11.59 2.77 -17.88
CA TRP A 57 -11.20 1.83 -18.92
C TRP A 57 -12.19 0.66 -19.05
N LEU A 58 -12.56 0.01 -17.94
CA LEU A 58 -13.53 -1.09 -17.95
C LEU A 58 -14.90 -0.70 -18.51
N THR A 59 -15.31 0.55 -18.32
CA THR A 59 -16.57 1.10 -18.84
C THR A 59 -16.45 1.67 -20.26
N GLY A 60 -15.29 1.54 -20.91
CA GLY A 60 -15.04 2.03 -22.27
C GLY A 60 -14.94 3.57 -22.37
N ARG A 61 -14.81 4.28 -21.24
CA ARG A 61 -14.74 5.74 -21.16
C ARG A 61 -13.32 6.29 -21.27
N ALA A 62 -12.30 5.44 -21.16
CA ALA A 62 -10.90 5.78 -21.36
C ALA A 62 -10.15 4.61 -22.02
N PRO A 63 -9.13 4.87 -22.85
CA PRO A 63 -8.27 3.82 -23.37
C PRO A 63 -7.38 3.23 -22.26
N LEU A 64 -7.00 1.96 -22.40
CA LEU A 64 -6.11 1.29 -21.45
C LEU A 64 -4.77 2.02 -21.27
N SER A 65 -4.23 2.60 -22.34
CA SER A 65 -2.98 3.35 -22.32
C SER A 65 -3.05 4.56 -21.38
N GLU A 66 -4.20 5.22 -21.26
CA GLU A 66 -4.41 6.32 -20.33
C GLU A 66 -4.40 5.83 -18.89
N ALA A 67 -5.15 4.76 -18.60
CA ALA A 67 -5.18 4.15 -17.26
C ALA A 67 -3.77 3.68 -16.82
N LEU A 68 -3.00 3.07 -17.73
CA LEU A 68 -1.62 2.65 -17.45
C LEU A 68 -0.68 3.83 -17.24
N ASN A 69 -0.77 4.88 -18.06
CA ASN A 69 0.05 6.09 -17.90
C ASN A 69 -0.22 6.78 -16.55
N VAL A 70 -1.49 6.97 -16.18
CA VAL A 70 -1.85 7.54 -14.88
C VAL A 70 -1.34 6.66 -13.74
N THR A 71 -1.60 5.35 -13.78
CA THR A 71 -1.14 4.39 -12.76
C THR A 71 0.39 4.42 -12.61
N SER A 72 1.13 4.54 -13.70
CA SER A 72 2.60 4.61 -13.66
C SER A 72 3.12 5.85 -12.91
N ARG A 73 2.44 6.99 -13.05
CA ARG A 73 2.78 8.24 -12.35
C ARG A 73 2.39 8.19 -10.88
N LEU A 74 1.25 7.57 -10.58
CA LEU A 74 0.75 7.39 -9.22
C LEU A 74 1.57 6.37 -8.41
N HIS A 75 2.40 5.57 -9.07
CA HIS A 75 3.26 4.61 -8.39
C HIS A 75 4.21 5.28 -7.36
N VAL A 76 4.71 6.49 -7.67
CA VAL A 76 5.57 7.26 -6.75
C VAL A 76 4.82 7.67 -5.47
N PRO A 77 3.67 8.40 -5.54
CA PRO A 77 2.93 8.76 -4.33
C PRO A 77 2.38 7.55 -3.56
N ILE A 78 2.06 6.43 -4.23
CA ILE A 78 1.67 5.18 -3.56
C ILE A 78 2.80 4.67 -2.66
N TRP A 79 4.04 4.55 -3.19
CA TRP A 79 5.17 4.10 -2.40
C TRP A 79 5.59 5.10 -1.34
N ALA A 80 5.55 6.40 -1.64
CA ALA A 80 5.85 7.44 -0.67
C ALA A 80 4.85 7.40 0.51
N GLY A 81 3.56 7.28 0.23
CA GLY A 81 2.52 7.12 1.24
C GLY A 81 2.68 5.83 2.05
N LEU A 82 2.97 4.70 1.39
CA LEU A 82 3.23 3.43 2.10
C LEU A 82 4.45 3.51 3.02
N ALA A 83 5.56 4.09 2.55
CA ALA A 83 6.75 4.30 3.36
C ALA A 83 6.48 5.21 4.55
N GLY A 84 5.77 6.32 4.33
CA GLY A 84 5.34 7.23 5.39
C GLY A 84 4.45 6.54 6.43
N LEU A 85 3.50 5.70 5.99
CA LEU A 85 2.62 4.91 6.88
C LEU A 85 3.39 3.92 7.73
N VAL A 86 4.36 3.22 7.14
CA VAL A 86 5.20 2.27 7.86
C VAL A 86 6.03 3.01 8.91
N VAL A 87 6.79 4.03 8.50
CA VAL A 87 7.68 4.76 9.41
C VAL A 87 6.90 5.42 10.54
N SER A 88 5.83 6.16 10.23
CA SER A 88 5.00 6.80 11.25
C SER A 88 4.26 5.79 12.12
N GLY A 89 3.76 4.69 11.54
CA GLY A 89 3.05 3.64 12.29
C GLY A 89 3.94 2.97 13.34
N LEU A 90 5.23 2.83 13.05
CA LEU A 90 6.23 2.35 14.00
C LEU A 90 6.47 3.36 15.14
N MET A 91 6.34 4.65 14.88
CA MET A 91 6.48 5.69 15.92
C MET A 91 5.23 5.82 16.81
N LEU A 92 4.13 5.15 16.45
CA LEU A 92 2.87 5.12 17.20
C LEU A 92 2.78 3.92 18.17
N HIS A 93 3.89 3.24 18.47
CA HIS A 93 3.98 2.16 19.46
C HIS A 93 2.92 1.05 19.26
N PRO A 94 2.96 0.31 18.14
CA PRO A 94 2.03 -0.78 17.91
C PRO A 94 2.18 -1.87 18.97
N ASP A 95 1.08 -2.28 19.60
CA ASP A 95 1.05 -3.46 20.47
C ASP A 95 1.14 -4.74 19.62
N LEU A 96 2.32 -5.36 19.58
CA LEU A 96 2.59 -6.55 18.77
C LEU A 96 1.96 -7.83 19.33
N SER A 97 1.48 -7.81 20.58
CA SER A 97 0.76 -8.93 21.17
C SER A 97 -0.71 -8.98 20.72
N SER A 98 -1.26 -7.85 20.27
CA SER A 98 -2.62 -7.75 19.76
C SER A 98 -2.79 -8.49 18.42
N PRO A 99 -3.76 -9.43 18.32
CA PRO A 99 -4.08 -10.10 17.06
C PRO A 99 -4.48 -9.12 15.94
N LEU A 100 -5.09 -7.99 16.29
CA LEU A 100 -5.46 -6.95 15.33
C LEU A 100 -4.22 -6.26 14.76
N THR A 101 -3.24 -5.90 15.59
CA THR A 101 -1.98 -5.33 15.11
C THR A 101 -1.25 -6.32 14.19
N GLN A 102 -1.22 -7.60 14.55
CA GLN A 102 -0.61 -8.64 13.71
C GLN A 102 -1.33 -8.77 12.36
N ALA A 103 -2.66 -8.76 12.35
CA ALA A 103 -3.44 -8.75 11.13
C ALA A 103 -3.13 -7.52 10.26
N LYS A 104 -3.01 -6.32 10.86
CA LYS A 104 -2.62 -5.09 10.14
C LYS A 104 -1.23 -5.23 9.51
N ILE A 105 -0.25 -5.76 10.24
CA ILE A 105 1.10 -6.00 9.72
C ILE A 105 1.05 -6.98 8.54
N ALA A 106 0.28 -8.05 8.64
CA ALA A 106 0.10 -9.01 7.55
C ALA A 106 -0.51 -8.35 6.30
N LEU A 107 -1.56 -7.53 6.46
CA LEU A 107 -2.16 -6.78 5.36
C LEU A 107 -1.16 -5.82 4.70
N VAL A 108 -0.38 -5.08 5.48
CA VAL A 108 0.65 -4.16 4.97
C VAL A 108 1.76 -4.93 4.24
N ALA A 109 2.17 -6.10 4.74
CA ALA A 109 3.16 -6.95 4.09
C ALA A 109 2.62 -7.49 2.76
N THR A 110 1.40 -8.01 2.74
CA THR A 110 0.72 -8.46 1.51
C THR A 110 0.59 -7.33 0.50
N LEU A 111 0.18 -6.14 0.94
CA LEU A 111 0.08 -4.94 0.10
C LEU A 111 1.43 -4.58 -0.52
N THR A 112 2.50 -4.64 0.27
CA THR A 112 3.86 -4.32 -0.19
C THR A 112 4.32 -5.28 -1.29
N VAL A 113 4.10 -6.58 -1.10
CA VAL A 113 4.42 -7.61 -2.11
C VAL A 113 3.55 -7.43 -3.36
N ASN A 114 2.25 -7.17 -3.18
CA ASN A 114 1.32 -6.92 -4.29
C ASN A 114 1.71 -5.67 -5.09
N GLY A 115 2.17 -4.60 -4.44
CA GLY A 115 2.67 -3.39 -5.09
C GLY A 115 3.91 -3.63 -5.95
N LEU A 116 4.86 -4.44 -5.47
CA LEU A 116 6.02 -4.85 -6.27
C LEU A 116 5.59 -5.65 -7.52
N GLN A 117 4.64 -6.55 -7.38
CA GLN A 117 4.07 -7.32 -8.49
C GLN A 117 3.32 -6.40 -9.48
N ALA A 118 2.56 -5.42 -8.98
CA ALA A 118 1.84 -4.44 -9.78
C ALA A 118 2.81 -3.63 -10.67
N GLY A 119 3.99 -3.27 -10.17
CA GLY A 119 5.01 -2.58 -10.96
C GLY A 119 5.52 -3.41 -12.15
N LEU A 120 5.70 -4.73 -11.95
CA LEU A 120 6.09 -5.63 -13.04
C LEU A 120 4.94 -5.83 -14.04
N LEU A 121 3.73 -5.98 -13.54
CA LEU A 121 2.54 -6.13 -14.37
C LEU A 121 2.29 -4.89 -15.22
N SER A 122 2.44 -3.69 -14.66
CA SER A 122 2.33 -2.42 -15.40
C SER A 122 3.32 -2.35 -16.57
N ARG A 123 4.57 -2.81 -16.38
CA ARG A 123 5.54 -2.92 -17.48
C ARG A 123 5.12 -3.92 -18.55
N ARG A 124 4.55 -5.07 -18.16
CA ARG A 124 4.04 -6.08 -19.11
C ARG A 124 2.85 -5.58 -19.91
N LEU A 125 1.92 -4.87 -19.26
CA LEU A 125 0.73 -4.30 -19.90
C LEU A 125 1.07 -3.11 -20.82
N SER A 126 2.19 -2.44 -20.57
CA SER A 126 2.68 -1.32 -21.40
C SER A 126 3.57 -1.77 -22.57
N ALA A 127 3.89 -3.07 -22.66
CA ALA A 127 4.68 -3.59 -23.78
C ALA A 127 3.88 -3.54 -25.10
N PRO A 128 4.55 -3.43 -26.26
CA PRO A 128 3.86 -3.42 -27.55
C PRO A 128 3.00 -4.67 -27.78
N GLY A 129 1.75 -4.46 -28.20
CA GLY A 129 0.77 -5.51 -28.44
C GLY A 129 -0.44 -5.42 -27.50
N ALA A 130 -1.52 -6.11 -27.87
CA ALA A 130 -2.70 -6.18 -27.01
C ALA A 130 -2.42 -7.09 -25.79
N PRO A 131 -2.75 -6.66 -24.55
CA PRO A 131 -2.59 -7.52 -23.39
C PRO A 131 -3.47 -8.77 -23.50
N GLY A 132 -2.88 -9.93 -23.20
CA GLY A 132 -3.63 -11.18 -23.15
C GLY A 132 -4.62 -11.21 -21.96
N PRO A 133 -5.71 -12.01 -22.04
CA PRO A 133 -6.72 -12.11 -20.99
C PRO A 133 -6.17 -12.45 -19.61
N ALA A 134 -5.14 -13.30 -19.53
CA ALA A 134 -4.49 -13.67 -18.27
C ALA A 134 -3.79 -12.48 -17.59
N ALA A 135 -3.21 -11.56 -18.36
CA ALA A 135 -2.57 -10.36 -17.81
C ALA A 135 -3.61 -9.38 -17.26
N LEU A 136 -4.78 -9.27 -17.92
CA LEU A 136 -5.90 -8.46 -17.44
C LEU A 136 -6.55 -9.05 -16.19
N ALA A 137 -6.72 -10.38 -16.14
CA ALA A 137 -7.21 -11.06 -14.95
C ALA A 137 -6.25 -10.87 -13.76
N TRP A 138 -4.94 -10.96 -14.00
CA TRP A 138 -3.93 -10.67 -12.98
C TRP A 138 -4.01 -9.20 -12.52
N ALA A 139 -4.25 -8.26 -13.42
CA ALA A 139 -4.41 -6.84 -13.06
C ALA A 139 -5.62 -6.62 -12.15
N GLY A 140 -6.75 -7.24 -12.48
CA GLY A 140 -7.94 -7.22 -11.63
C GLY A 140 -7.70 -7.83 -10.25
N ALA A 141 -7.00 -8.97 -10.18
CA ALA A 141 -6.64 -9.59 -8.90
C ALA A 141 -5.72 -8.70 -8.06
N THR A 142 -4.71 -8.07 -8.68
CA THR A 142 -3.80 -7.13 -8.02
C THR A 142 -4.56 -5.91 -7.48
N ALA A 143 -5.50 -5.33 -8.24
CA ALA A 143 -6.31 -4.22 -7.77
C ALA A 143 -7.20 -4.64 -6.57
N LEU A 144 -7.84 -5.80 -6.64
CA LEU A 144 -8.69 -6.32 -5.56
C LEU A 144 -7.89 -6.57 -4.28
N ILE A 145 -6.72 -7.21 -4.38
CA ILE A 145 -5.84 -7.45 -3.23
C ILE A 145 -5.41 -6.12 -2.59
N SER A 146 -5.05 -5.12 -3.40
CA SER A 146 -4.73 -3.78 -2.90
C SER A 146 -5.89 -3.19 -2.11
N GLN A 147 -7.11 -3.20 -2.66
CA GLN A 147 -8.29 -2.66 -1.99
C GLN A 147 -8.59 -3.36 -0.66
N LEU A 148 -8.52 -4.69 -0.63
CA LEU A 148 -8.70 -5.46 0.60
C LEU A 148 -7.65 -5.11 1.65
N CYS A 149 -6.39 -4.95 1.26
CA CYS A 149 -5.32 -4.61 2.20
C CYS A 149 -5.42 -3.17 2.72
N TRP A 150 -5.72 -2.20 1.86
CA TRP A 150 -5.88 -0.80 2.24
C TRP A 150 -7.08 -0.62 3.16
N TRP A 151 -8.29 -1.04 2.74
CA TRP A 151 -9.49 -0.93 3.56
C TRP A 151 -9.39 -1.76 4.84
N GLY A 152 -8.87 -2.99 4.76
CA GLY A 152 -8.64 -3.82 5.94
C GLY A 152 -7.73 -3.14 6.96
N SER A 153 -6.64 -2.52 6.50
CA SER A 153 -5.71 -1.80 7.39
C SER A 153 -6.34 -0.55 8.03
N VAL A 154 -7.20 0.16 7.28
CA VAL A 154 -7.98 1.31 7.81
C VAL A 154 -8.97 0.86 8.86
N VAL A 155 -9.75 -0.19 8.59
CA VAL A 155 -10.74 -0.75 9.53
C VAL A 155 -10.05 -1.24 10.80
N VAL A 156 -8.97 -2.01 10.67
CA VAL A 156 -8.21 -2.48 11.83
C VAL A 156 -7.64 -1.31 12.62
N GLY A 157 -7.07 -0.30 11.95
CA GLY A 157 -6.56 0.90 12.61
C GLY A 157 -7.64 1.65 13.41
N PHE A 158 -8.83 1.82 12.82
CA PHE A 158 -9.97 2.46 13.47
C PHE A 158 -10.47 1.68 14.70
N ILE A 159 -10.56 0.35 14.60
CA ILE A 159 -10.97 -0.50 15.73
C ILE A 159 -9.93 -0.40 16.86
N ASN A 160 -8.64 -0.49 16.54
CA ASN A 160 -7.56 -0.45 17.53
C ASN A 160 -7.49 0.88 18.29
N THR A 161 -7.96 1.98 17.71
CA THR A 161 -8.03 3.29 18.41
C THR A 161 -9.21 3.43 19.38
N ARG A 162 -10.15 2.47 19.37
CA ARG A 162 -11.38 2.52 20.18
C ARG A 162 -11.44 1.50 21.31
N THR A 163 -10.52 0.53 21.31
CA THR A 163 -10.40 -0.54 22.30
C THR A 163 -9.21 -0.27 23.19
#